data_AF-A0A136IJ70-F1
#
_entry.id   AF-A0A136IJ70-F1
#
_cell.length_a   1.000
_cell.length_b   1.000
_cell.length_c   1.000
_cell.angle_alpha   90.00
_cell.angle_beta   90.00
_cell.angle_gamma   90.00
#
_symmetry.space_group_name_H-M   'P 1'
#
loop_
_entity.id
_entity.type
_entity.pdbx_description
1 polymer ?
#
loop_
_entity_poly.entity_id
_entity_poly.type
_entity_poly.pdbx_seq_one_letter_code
_entity_poly.pdbx_strand_id
1 'polypeptide(L)' 'PPETTYVLDLPQLQQPNITFYTAWEGDHLLGCGALKEIGPRYGEIKSMRTARDHTRKGVGRALV' A
#
# COMPACT_ATOMS: atom_id res chain seq x y z
N PRO A 1 14.90 -4.74 -12.39
CA PRO A 1 16.20 -4.03 -12.45
C PRO A 1 16.29 -2.96 -11.34
N PRO A 2 17.47 -2.67 -10.79
CA PRO A 2 17.62 -1.58 -9.83
C PRO A 2 17.17 -0.24 -10.44
N GLU A 3 17.35 -0.03 -11.75
CA GLU A 3 16.80 1.12 -12.50
C GLU A 3 15.26 1.16 -12.66
N THR A 4 14.48 0.28 -12.03
CA THR A 4 13.00 0.33 -12.03
C THR A 4 12.41 0.25 -10.61
N THR A 5 13.24 0.35 -9.57
CA THR A 5 12.78 0.26 -8.17
C THR A 5 12.60 1.66 -7.60
N TYR A 6 11.40 2.23 -7.75
CA TYR A 6 11.03 3.48 -7.11
C TYR A 6 10.63 3.22 -5.65
N VAL A 7 11.62 2.94 -4.80
CA VAL A 7 11.41 2.88 -3.36
C VAL A 7 11.15 4.30 -2.87
N LEU A 8 9.92 4.57 -2.44
CA LEU A 8 9.64 5.75 -1.65
C LEU A 8 10.33 5.57 -0.29
N ASP A 9 11.17 6.53 0.07
CA ASP A 9 11.69 6.60 1.43
C ASP A 9 10.59 7.00 2.43
N LEU A 10 10.90 6.89 3.72
CA LEU A 10 9.99 7.24 4.81
C LEU A 10 9.43 8.67 4.69
N PRO A 11 10.25 9.71 4.44
CA PRO A 11 9.74 11.07 4.22
C PRO A 11 8.76 11.17 3.06
N GLN A 12 9.02 10.49 1.95
CA GLN A 12 8.13 10.49 0.80
C GLN A 12 6.81 9.76 1.09
N LEU A 13 6.78 8.80 2.01
CA LEU A 13 5.55 8.13 2.46
C LEU A 13 4.75 8.94 3.49
N GLN A 14 5.38 9.90 4.18
CA GLN A 14 4.74 10.75 5.17
C GLN A 14 4.16 12.05 4.58
N GLN A 15 4.09 12.15 3.24
CA GLN A 15 3.50 13.31 2.60
C GLN A 15 2.00 13.41 2.91
N PRO A 16 1.44 14.63 3.06
CA PRO A 16 0.05 14.84 3.47
C PRO A 16 -0.97 14.33 2.45
N ASN A 17 -0.56 14.10 1.20
CA ASN A 17 -1.40 13.52 0.15
C ASN A 17 -1.26 11.99 0.06
N ILE A 18 -0.71 11.33 1.08
CA ILE A 18 -0.61 9.88 1.16
C ILE A 18 -1.47 9.38 2.31
N THR A 19 -2.41 8.49 1.98
CA THR A 19 -3.23 7.78 2.95
C THR A 19 -2.80 6.31 3.00
N PHE A 20 -2.47 5.81 4.19
CA PHE A 20 -2.15 4.40 4.41
C PHE A 20 -3.38 3.60 4.79
N TYR A 21 -3.47 2.41 4.21
CA TYR A 21 -4.49 1.42 4.50
C TYR A 21 -3.84 0.14 4.99
N THR A 22 -4.49 -0.50 5.96
CA THR A 22 -4.10 -1.80 6.49
C THR A 22 -5.30 -2.73 6.39
N ALA A 23 -5.06 -3.97 5.96
CA ALA A 23 -6.07 -5.00 5.89
C ALA A 23 -5.93 -5.91 7.11
N TRP A 24 -7.05 -6.19 7.78
CA TRP A 24 -7.09 -6.97 9.00
C TRP A 24 -8.15 -8.06 8.90
N GLU A 25 -7.93 -9.17 9.58
CA GLU A 25 -8.92 -10.21 9.87
C GLU A 25 -8.86 -10.52 11.37
N GLY A 26 -9.85 -10.02 12.11
CA GLY A 26 -9.75 -9.94 13.57
C GLY A 26 -8.49 -9.17 13.97
N ASP A 27 -7.66 -9.80 14.80
CA ASP A 27 -6.40 -9.22 15.30
C ASP A 27 -5.20 -9.51 14.37
N HIS A 28 -5.42 -10.17 13.24
CA HIS A 28 -4.35 -10.53 12.30
C HIS A 28 -4.19 -9.47 11.21
N LEU A 29 -3.01 -8.83 11.17
CA LEU A 29 -2.61 -7.96 10.08
C LEU A 29 -2.33 -8.78 8.82
N LEU A 30 -3.14 -8.57 7.78
CA LEU A 30 -3.04 -9.30 6.52
C LEU A 30 -2.13 -8.60 5.51
N GLY A 31 -2.01 -7.28 5.59
CA GLY A 31 -1.21 -6.49 4.65
C GLY A 31 -1.49 -5.00 4.73
N CYS A 32 -0.83 -4.25 3.86
CA CYS A 32 -0.98 -2.80 3.74
C CYS A 32 -0.83 -2.31 2.31
N GLY A 33 -1.26 -1.08 2.10
CA GLY A 33 -1.05 -0.30 0.89
C GLY A 33 -1.13 1.18 1.21
N ALA A 34 -0.72 2.02 0.26
CA ALA A 34 -0.85 3.46 0.36
C ALA A 34 -1.48 4.01 -0.92
N LEU A 35 -2.38 4.98 -0.77
CA LEU A 35 -2.92 5.77 -1.88
C LEU A 35 -2.25 7.14 -1.86
N LYS A 36 -1.55 7.48 -2.94
CA LYS A 36 -1.08 8.84 -3.18
C LYS A 36 -2.13 9.57 -4.01
N GLU A 37 -2.74 10.60 -3.45
CA GLU A 37 -3.62 11.50 -4.18
C GLU A 37 -2.77 12.38 -5.11
N ILE A 38 -3.08 12.35 -6.40
CA ILE A 38 -2.44 13.20 -7.41
C ILE A 38 -3.42 14.32 -7.83
N GLY A 39 -4.73 14.09 -7.68
CA GLY A 39 -5.78 15.10 -7.79
C GLY A 39 -7.15 14.56 -7.38
N PRO A 40 -8.22 15.34 -7.53
CA PRO A 40 -9.52 15.05 -6.92
C PRO A 40 -10.24 13.80 -7.44
N ARG A 41 -9.75 13.20 -8.53
CA ARG A 41 -10.37 12.01 -9.17
C ARG A 41 -9.35 10.92 -9.52
N TYR A 42 -8.09 11.10 -9.17
CA TYR A 42 -7.03 10.19 -9.58
C TYR A 42 -5.95 10.11 -8.49
N GLY A 43 -5.53 8.89 -8.24
CA GLY A 43 -4.47 8.58 -7.29
C GLY A 43 -3.68 7.37 -7.77
N GLU A 44 -2.54 7.16 -7.15
CA GLU A 44 -1.66 6.04 -7.43
C GLU A 44 -1.56 5.14 -6.20
N ILE A 45 -1.77 3.84 -6.42
CA ILE A 45 -1.57 2.82 -5.39
C ILE A 45 -0.07 2.50 -5.29
N LYS A 46 0.47 2.56 -4.07
CA LYS A 46 1.88 2.30 -3.78
C LYS A 46 2.06 1.45 -2.53
N SER A 47 3.29 1.01 -2.30
CA SER A 47 3.71 0.31 -1.07
C SER A 47 2.83 -0.89 -0.70
N MET A 48 2.24 -1.55 -1.71
CA MET A 48 1.39 -2.71 -1.52
C MET A 48 2.20 -3.91 -1.01
N ARG A 49 1.80 -4.45 0.13
CA ARG A 49 2.44 -5.61 0.74
C ARG A 49 1.42 -6.49 1.44
N THR A 50 1.34 -7.75 1.03
CA THR A 50 0.65 -8.79 1.80
C THR A 50 1.63 -9.41 2.81
N ALA A 51 1.16 -9.64 4.03
CA ALA A 51 1.88 -10.41 5.03
C ALA A 51 2.21 -11.80 4.46
N ARG A 52 3.43 -12.29 4.72
CA ARG A 52 3.95 -13.51 4.06
C ARG A 52 3.03 -14.72 4.26
N ASP A 53 2.47 -14.84 5.46
CA ASP A 53 1.60 -15.95 5.86
C ASP A 53 0.16 -15.83 5.33
N HIS A 54 -0.18 -14.70 4.70
CA HIS A 54 -1.52 -14.39 4.18
C HIS A 54 -1.53 -14.16 2.65
N THR A 55 -0.49 -14.61 1.95
CA THR A 55 -0.45 -14.58 0.47
C THR A 55 -1.54 -15.46 -0.15
N ARG A 56 -1.98 -15.12 -1.37
CA ARG A 56 -3.07 -15.81 -2.10
C ARG A 56 -4.46 -15.81 -1.44
N LYS A 57 -4.67 -15.01 -0.38
CA LYS A 57 -5.97 -14.79 0.26
C LYS A 57 -6.77 -13.59 -0.29
N GLY A 58 -6.33 -12.99 -1.39
CA GLY A 58 -7.00 -11.82 -1.98
C GLY A 58 -6.79 -10.49 -1.24
N VAL A 59 -5.85 -10.42 -0.29
CA VAL A 59 -5.56 -9.19 0.50
C VAL A 59 -5.31 -7.97 -0.39
N GLY A 60 -4.55 -8.14 -1.47
CA GLY A 60 -4.28 -7.03 -2.39
C GLY A 60 -5.53 -6.52 -3.10
N ARG A 61 -6.48 -7.43 -3.41
CA ARG A 61 -7.78 -7.08 -3.99
C ARG A 61 -8.68 -6.39 -2.96
N ALA A 62 -8.57 -6.71 -1.68
CA ALA A 62 -9.37 -6.06 -0.64
C ALA A 62 -8.96 -4.60 -0.38
N LEU A 63 -7.75 -4.21 -0.83
CA LEU A 63 -7.22 -2.85 -0.68
C LEU A 63 -7.50 -1.94 -1.89
N VAL A 64 -8.13 -2.45 -2.97
CA VAL A 64 -8.36 -1.74 -4.24
C VAL A 64 -9.83 -1.75 -4.63
#